data_AF-A0A7Y5SMX2-F1
#
_entry.id   AF-A0A7Y5SMX2-F1
#
_cell.length_a   1.000
_cell.length_b   1.000
_cell.length_c   1.000
_cell.angle_alpha   90.00
_cell.angle_beta   90.00
_cell.angle_gamma   90.00
#
_symmetry.space_group_name_H-M   'P 1'
#
loop_
_entity.id
_entity.type
_entity.pdbx_description
1 polymer ?
#
loop_
_entity_poly.entity_id
_entity_poly.type
_entity_poly.pdbx_seq_one_letter_code
_entity_poly.pdbx_strand_id
1 'polypeptide(L)'
;MALAITAVAGSALLLGVASSLQTTGDCLEQTIAAGMAQQLMDEIAGAGYAEPGPSPYAGSLQPEAGETASGTRESFDDIDDFNGLRQQPPTDRRGVPLGADDGEGSRRHPNFCTPPGYFDRWRQEVDVDYVDPADFTKPMSGTQVSDYRAIEVRIVYVDPDRGSRVLSTLRRVVAYVPAM
;
A
#
# COMPACT_ATOMS: atom_id res chain seq x y z
N MET A 1 48.91 15.96 -20.57
CA MET A 1 48.37 15.65 -19.23
C MET A 1 47.13 16.46 -18.87
N ALA A 2 47.02 17.76 -19.21
CA ALA A 2 45.81 18.56 -18.94
C ALA A 2 44.51 17.94 -19.49
N LEU A 3 44.52 17.40 -20.71
CA LEU A 3 43.37 16.72 -21.33
C LEU A 3 42.89 15.48 -20.54
N ALA A 4 43.82 14.72 -19.95
CA ALA A 4 43.49 13.55 -19.16
C ALA A 4 42.83 13.95 -17.83
N ILE A 5 43.33 15.01 -17.19
CA ILE A 5 42.76 15.55 -15.95
C ILE A 5 41.36 16.11 -16.21
N THR A 6 41.15 16.86 -17.29
CA THR A 6 39.82 17.37 -17.65
C THR A 6 38.85 16.25 -18.01
N ALA A 7 39.32 15.19 -18.67
CA ALA A 7 38.48 14.04 -18.98
C ALA A 7 38.04 13.30 -17.72
N VAL A 8 38.98 13.03 -16.79
CA VAL A 8 38.66 12.37 -15.50
C VAL A 8 37.74 13.24 -14.65
N ALA A 9 38.01 14.54 -14.54
CA ALA A 9 37.16 15.47 -13.81
C ALA A 9 35.75 15.58 -14.42
N GLY A 10 35.65 15.60 -15.76
CA GLY A 10 34.37 15.60 -16.47
C GLY A 10 33.55 14.32 -16.23
N SER A 11 34.19 13.15 -16.28
CA SER A 11 33.53 11.87 -15.98
C SER A 11 33.02 11.80 -14.55
N ALA A 12 33.82 12.23 -13.57
CA ALA A 12 33.42 12.26 -12.16
C ALA A 12 32.21 13.18 -11.93
N LEU A 13 32.18 14.34 -12.58
CA LEU A 13 31.06 15.28 -12.50
C LEU A 13 29.77 14.68 -13.09
N LEU A 14 29.86 14.04 -14.26
CA LEU A 14 28.70 13.40 -14.90
C LEU A 14 28.15 12.24 -14.05
N LEU A 15 29.03 11.44 -13.45
CA LEU A 15 28.65 10.39 -12.49
C LEU A 15 27.90 10.97 -11.28
N GLY A 16 28.40 12.09 -10.73
CA GLY A 16 27.75 12.79 -9.62
C GLY A 16 26.35 13.29 -9.97
N VAL A 17 26.18 13.89 -11.15
CA VAL A 17 24.86 14.36 -11.64
C VAL A 17 23.91 13.19 -11.86
N ALA A 18 24.36 12.13 -12.53
CA ALA A 18 23.54 10.95 -12.80
C ALA A 18 23.07 10.29 -11.48
N SER A 19 23.97 10.13 -10.51
CA SER A 19 23.62 9.61 -9.18
C SER A 19 22.61 10.51 -8.48
N SER A 20 22.77 11.83 -8.55
CA SER A 20 21.84 12.76 -7.89
C SER A 20 20.44 12.69 -8.50
N LEU A 21 20.33 12.56 -9.82
CA LEU A 21 19.05 12.39 -10.51
C LEU A 21 18.37 11.07 -10.16
N GLN A 22 19.15 9.97 -10.08
CA GLN A 22 18.64 8.67 -9.65
C GLN A 22 18.11 8.72 -8.21
N THR A 23 18.90 9.26 -7.26
CA THR A 23 18.46 9.42 -5.87
C THR A 23 17.21 10.29 -5.77
N THR A 24 17.12 11.37 -6.55
CA THR A 24 15.92 12.22 -6.57
C THR A 24 14.70 11.45 -7.05
N GLY A 25 14.85 10.65 -8.12
CA GLY A 25 13.78 9.77 -8.61
C GLY A 25 13.32 8.77 -7.55
N ASP A 26 14.26 8.09 -6.90
CA ASP A 26 13.95 7.12 -5.85
C ASP A 26 13.23 7.77 -4.66
N CYS A 27 13.68 8.95 -4.22
CA CYS A 27 13.04 9.70 -3.15
C CYS A 27 11.60 10.14 -3.51
N LEU A 28 11.37 10.54 -4.77
CA LEU A 28 10.04 10.89 -5.25
C LEU A 28 9.11 9.67 -5.24
N GLU A 29 9.56 8.53 -5.77
CA GLU A 29 8.77 7.29 -5.75
C GLU A 29 8.44 6.86 -4.32
N GLN A 30 9.41 6.90 -3.42
CA GLN A 30 9.20 6.53 -2.01
C GLN A 30 8.22 7.48 -1.32
N THR A 31 8.27 8.78 -1.61
CA THR A 31 7.34 9.77 -1.04
C THR A 31 5.91 9.53 -1.53
N ILE A 32 5.72 9.27 -2.81
CA ILE A 32 4.41 8.96 -3.39
C ILE A 32 3.88 7.64 -2.81
N ALA A 33 4.73 6.61 -2.72
CA ALA A 33 4.38 5.32 -2.14
C ALA A 33 4.01 5.43 -0.65
N ALA A 34 4.69 6.29 0.12
CA ALA A 34 4.35 6.55 1.51
C ALA A 34 2.96 7.21 1.64
N GLY A 35 2.64 8.20 0.82
CA GLY A 35 1.30 8.82 0.81
C GLY A 35 0.21 7.82 0.41
N MET A 36 0.47 6.97 -0.57
CA MET A 36 -0.46 5.90 -0.98
C MET A 36 -0.69 4.87 0.12
N ALA A 37 0.38 4.46 0.83
CA ALA A 37 0.28 3.55 1.96
C ALA A 37 -0.53 4.16 3.11
N GLN A 38 -0.33 5.45 3.39
CA GLN A 38 -1.09 6.19 4.41
C GLN A 38 -2.58 6.26 4.05
N GLN A 39 -2.90 6.65 2.82
CA GLN A 39 -4.29 6.72 2.37
C GLN A 39 -5.01 5.37 2.50
N LEU A 40 -4.35 4.27 2.08
CA LEU A 40 -4.92 2.93 2.20
C LEU A 40 -5.02 2.48 3.67
N MET A 41 -4.03 2.80 4.51
CA MET A 41 -4.09 2.52 5.94
C MET A 41 -5.23 3.28 6.63
N ASP A 42 -5.50 4.52 6.23
CA ASP A 42 -6.58 5.32 6.79
C ASP A 42 -7.95 4.83 6.28
N GLU A 43 -8.04 4.30 5.05
CA GLU A 43 -9.22 3.57 4.56
C GLU A 43 -9.54 2.36 5.45
N ILE A 44 -8.53 1.51 5.73
CA ILE A 44 -8.68 0.32 6.59
C ILE A 44 -9.01 0.71 8.04
N ALA A 45 -8.32 1.72 8.58
CA ALA A 45 -8.56 2.17 9.95
C ALA A 45 -9.94 2.85 10.14
N GLY A 46 -10.59 3.24 9.04
CA GLY A 46 -11.98 3.73 9.05
C GLY A 46 -13.04 2.63 9.03
N ALA A 47 -12.65 1.38 8.76
CA ALA A 47 -13.55 0.22 8.76
C ALA A 47 -13.83 -0.28 10.20
N GLY A 48 -14.88 -1.08 10.36
CA GLY A 48 -15.19 -1.74 11.62
C GLY A 48 -14.07 -2.71 12.03
N TYR A 49 -13.93 -2.99 13.33
CA TYR A 49 -12.94 -4.00 13.75
C TYR A 49 -13.30 -5.40 13.21
N ALA A 50 -14.58 -5.73 13.21
CA ALA A 50 -15.17 -6.96 12.71
C ALA A 50 -16.64 -6.72 12.40
N GLU A 51 -17.25 -7.55 11.55
CA GLU A 51 -18.67 -7.55 11.26
C GLU A 51 -19.53 -7.53 12.54
N PRO A 52 -20.65 -6.78 12.57
CA PRO A 52 -21.62 -6.84 13.66
C PRO A 52 -22.17 -8.25 13.88
N GLY A 53 -21.70 -8.93 14.92
CA GLY A 53 -22.09 -10.31 15.19
C GLY A 53 -22.00 -10.70 16.67
N PRO A 54 -22.25 -11.99 16.97
CA PRO A 54 -22.14 -12.52 18.33
C PRO A 54 -20.70 -12.59 18.84
N SER A 55 -19.70 -12.49 17.95
CA SER A 55 -18.29 -12.49 18.29
C SER A 55 -17.50 -11.59 17.36
N PRO A 56 -16.53 -10.81 17.86
CA PRO A 56 -15.61 -10.02 17.04
C PRO A 56 -14.43 -10.84 16.49
N TYR A 57 -14.43 -12.17 16.71
CA TYR A 57 -13.31 -13.05 16.39
C TYR A 57 -13.68 -14.01 15.25
N ALA A 58 -13.05 -13.81 14.10
CA ALA A 58 -13.07 -14.78 13.00
C ALA A 58 -11.86 -15.73 13.09
N GLY A 59 -12.07 -17.01 12.81
CA GLY A 59 -10.99 -18.01 12.74
C GLY A 59 -10.11 -17.88 11.49
N SER A 60 -10.56 -17.11 10.49
CA SER A 60 -9.82 -16.77 9.28
C SER A 60 -10.20 -15.35 8.89
N LEU A 61 -9.20 -14.47 8.76
CA LEU A 61 -9.38 -13.10 8.29
C LEU A 61 -9.36 -13.12 6.76
N GLN A 62 -10.50 -12.91 6.12
CA GLN A 62 -10.60 -12.86 4.66
C GLN A 62 -11.91 -12.17 4.27
N PRO A 63 -11.94 -11.46 3.13
CA PRO A 63 -13.19 -10.95 2.62
C PRO A 63 -14.12 -12.08 2.20
N GLU A 64 -15.42 -11.84 2.36
CA GLU A 64 -16.45 -12.74 1.91
C GLU A 64 -16.64 -12.69 0.38
N ALA A 65 -17.31 -13.72 -0.14
CA ALA A 65 -17.63 -13.81 -1.57
C ALA A 65 -18.54 -12.66 -2.04
N GLY A 66 -19.38 -12.11 -1.14
CA GLY A 66 -20.25 -10.97 -1.44
C GLY A 66 -19.49 -9.66 -1.61
N GLU A 67 -18.46 -9.43 -0.79
CA GLU A 67 -17.67 -8.20 -0.80
C GLU A 67 -16.72 -8.13 -1.98
N THR A 68 -16.17 -9.27 -2.37
CA THR A 68 -15.29 -9.37 -3.54
C THR A 68 -16.04 -9.38 -4.87
N ALA A 69 -17.36 -9.53 -4.88
CA ALA A 69 -18.16 -9.71 -6.09
C ALA A 69 -18.12 -8.50 -7.04
N SER A 70 -18.00 -7.28 -6.51
CA SER A 70 -17.91 -6.06 -7.34
C SER A 70 -16.52 -5.88 -7.97
N GLY A 71 -15.49 -6.57 -7.45
CA GLY A 71 -14.09 -6.31 -7.79
C GLY A 71 -13.55 -4.95 -7.29
N THR A 72 -14.32 -4.25 -6.46
CA THR A 72 -13.97 -2.98 -5.81
C THR A 72 -13.92 -3.18 -4.29
N ARG A 73 -13.41 -2.19 -3.56
CA ARG A 73 -13.36 -2.21 -2.08
C ARG A 73 -14.55 -1.47 -1.47
N GLU A 74 -15.58 -1.17 -2.26
CA GLU A 74 -16.75 -0.41 -1.80
C GLU A 74 -17.55 -1.16 -0.75
N SER A 75 -17.60 -2.48 -0.88
CA SER A 75 -18.31 -3.37 0.04
C SER A 75 -17.51 -3.71 1.29
N PHE A 76 -16.21 -3.38 1.33
CA PHE A 76 -15.36 -3.73 2.48
C PHE A 76 -15.78 -2.87 3.66
N ASP A 77 -16.30 -3.51 4.71
CA ASP A 77 -16.93 -2.84 5.83
C ASP A 77 -16.20 -3.08 7.17
N ASP A 78 -15.35 -4.10 7.23
CA ASP A 78 -14.45 -4.36 8.35
C ASP A 78 -12.98 -4.54 7.94
N ILE A 79 -12.12 -4.76 8.92
CA ILE A 79 -10.66 -4.83 8.72
C ILE A 79 -10.23 -6.13 8.02
N ASP A 80 -10.93 -7.25 8.22
CA ASP A 80 -10.53 -8.53 7.63
C ASP A 80 -10.72 -8.60 6.12
N ASP A 81 -11.65 -7.80 5.58
CA ASP A 81 -11.91 -7.75 4.15
C ASP A 81 -10.69 -7.34 3.32
N PHE A 82 -9.80 -6.57 3.93
CA PHE A 82 -8.58 -6.12 3.28
C PHE A 82 -7.46 -7.17 3.28
N ASN A 83 -7.61 -8.26 4.04
CA ASN A 83 -6.56 -9.27 4.13
C ASN A 83 -6.30 -9.94 2.78
N GLY A 84 -5.02 -10.00 2.38
CA GLY A 84 -4.63 -10.61 1.12
C GLY A 84 -4.91 -9.73 -0.11
N LEU A 85 -5.31 -8.47 0.05
CA LEU A 85 -5.48 -7.54 -1.07
C LEU A 85 -4.18 -7.44 -1.87
N ARG A 86 -4.25 -7.63 -3.19
CA ARG A 86 -3.14 -7.48 -4.15
C ARG A 86 -3.66 -6.77 -5.40
N GLN A 87 -3.54 -5.45 -5.45
CA GLN A 87 -4.17 -4.62 -6.50
C GLN A 87 -3.14 -3.89 -7.37
N GLN A 88 -3.18 -4.19 -8.67
CA GLN A 88 -2.32 -3.59 -9.69
C GLN A 88 -3.12 -3.36 -10.98
N PRO A 89 -3.14 -2.13 -11.54
CA PRO A 89 -2.58 -0.90 -10.97
C PRO A 89 -3.31 -0.47 -9.69
N PRO A 90 -2.73 0.43 -8.88
CA PRO A 90 -3.36 0.95 -7.67
C PRO A 90 -4.64 1.73 -7.99
N THR A 91 -5.68 1.51 -7.19
CA THR A 91 -6.98 2.15 -7.34
C THR A 91 -7.51 2.62 -5.98
N ASP A 92 -8.47 3.55 -6.01
CA ASP A 92 -9.25 3.93 -4.84
C ASP A 92 -10.30 2.86 -4.46
N ARG A 93 -11.07 3.14 -3.40
CA ARG A 93 -12.14 2.26 -2.90
C ARG A 93 -13.14 1.86 -4.00
N ARG A 94 -13.42 2.77 -4.93
CA ARG A 94 -14.39 2.60 -6.04
C ARG A 94 -13.78 1.94 -7.28
N GLY A 95 -12.51 1.58 -7.25
CA GLY A 95 -11.79 1.01 -8.38
C GLY A 95 -11.30 2.04 -9.41
N VAL A 96 -11.35 3.34 -9.10
CA VAL A 96 -10.79 4.39 -9.97
C VAL A 96 -9.27 4.40 -9.83
N PRO A 97 -8.50 4.40 -10.94
CA PRO A 97 -7.04 4.48 -10.88
C PRO A 97 -6.56 5.71 -10.10
N LEU A 98 -5.59 5.50 -9.19
CA LEU A 98 -5.01 6.60 -8.44
C LEU A 98 -4.33 7.61 -9.36
N GLY A 99 -4.47 8.90 -9.02
CA GLY A 99 -3.98 10.01 -9.84
C GLY A 99 -4.93 10.45 -10.96
N ALA A 100 -6.11 9.83 -11.09
CA ALA A 100 -7.15 10.23 -12.03
C ALA A 100 -8.43 10.79 -11.37
N ASP A 101 -8.67 10.52 -10.07
CA ASP A 101 -9.93 10.82 -9.36
C ASP A 101 -10.08 12.30 -8.94
N ASP A 102 -11.24 12.91 -9.18
CA ASP A 102 -11.59 14.28 -8.78
C ASP A 102 -12.18 14.44 -7.38
N GLY A 103 -12.36 13.34 -6.64
CA GLY A 103 -12.89 13.33 -5.28
C GLY A 103 -14.42 13.26 -5.18
N GLU A 104 -15.13 13.32 -6.31
CA GLU A 104 -16.58 13.09 -6.40
C GLU A 104 -16.91 11.75 -7.12
N GLY A 105 -15.87 10.98 -7.48
CA GLY A 105 -16.00 9.76 -8.28
C GLY A 105 -15.98 10.00 -9.79
N SER A 106 -15.58 11.19 -10.23
CA SER A 106 -15.35 11.56 -11.62
C SER A 106 -13.84 11.80 -11.83
N ARG A 107 -13.42 12.21 -13.03
CA ARG A 107 -11.99 12.36 -13.37
C ARG A 107 -11.53 13.81 -13.23
N ARG A 108 -10.34 14.01 -12.65
CA ARG A 108 -9.68 15.34 -12.65
C ARG A 108 -9.52 15.86 -14.06
N HIS A 109 -9.47 17.18 -14.19
CA HIS A 109 -9.06 17.81 -15.44
C HIS A 109 -7.70 17.22 -15.88
N PRO A 110 -7.50 16.86 -17.17
CA PRO A 110 -6.35 16.08 -17.62
C PRO A 110 -4.97 16.63 -17.19
N ASN A 111 -4.82 17.95 -17.09
CA ASN A 111 -3.57 18.60 -16.66
C ASN A 111 -3.21 18.37 -15.18
N PHE A 112 -4.13 17.87 -14.37
CA PHE A 112 -3.91 17.51 -12.96
C PHE A 112 -3.96 15.99 -12.73
N CYS A 113 -4.06 15.21 -13.82
CA CYS A 113 -3.93 13.77 -13.77
C CYS A 113 -2.46 13.37 -13.85
N THR A 114 -2.12 12.25 -13.25
CA THR A 114 -0.85 11.59 -13.55
C THR A 114 -0.81 11.16 -15.01
N PRO A 115 0.37 11.12 -15.64
CA PRO A 115 0.52 10.58 -16.98
C PRO A 115 -0.11 9.18 -17.09
N PRO A 116 -0.74 8.83 -18.23
CA PRO A 116 -1.26 7.49 -18.45
C PRO A 116 -0.17 6.43 -18.20
N GLY A 117 -0.51 5.39 -17.45
CA GLY A 117 0.38 4.27 -17.15
C GLY A 117 1.46 4.53 -16.09
N TYR A 118 1.47 5.70 -15.45
CA TYR A 118 2.48 6.05 -14.44
C TYR A 118 2.57 5.01 -13.30
N PHE A 119 1.43 4.45 -12.90
CA PHE A 119 1.33 3.45 -11.83
C PHE A 119 1.09 2.01 -12.30
N ASP A 120 1.22 1.69 -13.60
CA ASP A 120 0.93 0.33 -14.11
C ASP A 120 1.82 -0.75 -13.47
N ARG A 121 3.01 -0.35 -13.04
CA ARG A 121 3.98 -1.21 -12.36
C ARG A 121 3.90 -1.11 -10.85
N TRP A 122 2.92 -0.42 -10.29
CA TRP A 122 2.78 -0.28 -8.85
C TRP A 122 1.68 -1.22 -8.37
N ARG A 123 1.86 -1.83 -7.20
CA ARG A 123 0.89 -2.73 -6.58
C ARG A 123 0.67 -2.34 -5.14
N GLN A 124 -0.58 -2.25 -4.74
CA GLN A 124 -1.01 -2.17 -3.35
C GLN A 124 -1.14 -3.58 -2.78
N GLU A 125 -0.51 -3.84 -1.64
CA GLU A 125 -0.63 -5.10 -0.91
C GLU A 125 -1.06 -4.80 0.53
N VAL A 126 -2.03 -5.57 1.03
CA VAL A 126 -2.45 -5.52 2.44
C VAL A 126 -2.45 -6.92 3.01
N ASP A 127 -1.89 -7.03 4.21
CA ASP A 127 -1.93 -8.23 5.02
C ASP A 127 -2.44 -7.86 6.42
N VAL A 128 -3.35 -8.67 6.93
CA VAL A 128 -3.97 -8.49 8.24
C VAL A 128 -3.86 -9.80 9.01
N ASP A 129 -3.24 -9.74 10.19
CA ASP A 129 -3.03 -10.90 11.05
C ASP A 129 -3.43 -10.59 12.49
N TYR A 130 -3.98 -11.58 13.20
CA TYR A 130 -3.98 -11.54 14.66
C TYR A 130 -2.55 -11.55 15.17
N VAL A 131 -2.28 -10.82 16.24
CA VAL A 131 -0.94 -10.77 16.85
C VAL A 131 -0.97 -11.16 18.32
N ASP A 132 0.18 -11.67 18.79
CA ASP A 132 0.38 -12.08 20.17
C ASP A 132 0.23 -10.87 21.13
N PRO A 133 -0.65 -10.90 22.15
CA PRO A 133 -0.79 -9.81 23.11
C PRO A 133 0.49 -9.51 23.91
N ALA A 134 1.42 -10.46 23.99
CA ALA A 134 2.72 -10.26 24.62
C ALA A 134 3.79 -9.73 23.64
N ASP A 135 3.56 -9.86 22.33
CA ASP A 135 4.47 -9.41 21.28
C ASP A 135 3.72 -9.12 19.96
N PHE A 136 3.37 -7.84 19.76
CA PHE A 136 2.61 -7.40 18.58
C PHE A 136 3.36 -7.52 17.23
N THR A 137 4.64 -7.91 17.25
CA THR A 137 5.39 -8.20 16.03
C THR A 137 5.18 -9.63 15.54
N LYS A 138 4.68 -10.51 16.41
CA LYS A 138 4.51 -11.93 16.13
C LYS A 138 3.08 -12.22 15.68
N PRO A 139 2.87 -12.60 14.41
CA PRO A 139 1.55 -13.06 13.97
C PRO A 139 1.18 -14.36 14.67
N MET A 140 -0.09 -14.50 15.00
CA MET A 140 -0.66 -15.74 15.50
C MET A 140 -0.87 -16.72 14.34
N SER A 141 -0.79 -18.01 14.63
CA SER A 141 -0.82 -19.05 13.60
C SER A 141 -2.17 -19.74 13.51
N GLY A 142 -2.61 -20.06 12.29
CA GLY A 142 -3.83 -20.83 12.05
C GLY A 142 -5.08 -20.06 12.51
N THR A 143 -5.93 -20.72 13.30
CA THR A 143 -7.21 -20.17 13.77
C THR A 143 -7.11 -19.46 15.11
N GLN A 144 -5.91 -19.08 15.53
CA GLN A 144 -5.69 -18.38 16.78
C GLN A 144 -6.16 -16.92 16.65
N VAL A 145 -6.87 -16.43 17.67
CA VAL A 145 -7.46 -15.09 17.70
C VAL A 145 -6.97 -14.33 18.92
N SER A 146 -6.97 -13.00 18.83
CA SER A 146 -6.71 -12.09 19.93
C SER A 146 -7.51 -10.80 19.77
N ASP A 147 -7.46 -9.94 20.79
CA ASP A 147 -8.04 -8.60 20.73
C ASP A 147 -7.23 -7.67 19.81
N TYR A 148 -6.13 -8.13 19.21
CA TYR A 148 -5.20 -7.29 18.46
C TYR A 148 -5.00 -7.81 17.03
N ARG A 149 -5.18 -6.92 16.05
CA ARG A 149 -4.86 -7.18 14.65
C ARG A 149 -3.75 -6.24 14.19
N ALA A 150 -2.75 -6.77 13.51
CA ALA A 150 -1.78 -5.95 12.80
C ALA A 150 -2.17 -5.84 11.34
N ILE A 151 -2.22 -4.61 10.85
CA ILE A 151 -2.45 -4.27 9.45
C ILE A 151 -1.10 -3.86 8.88
N GLU A 152 -0.68 -4.51 7.80
CA GLU A 152 0.52 -4.16 7.06
C GLU A 152 0.16 -3.80 5.62
N VAL A 153 0.41 -2.54 5.26
CA VAL A 153 0.24 -2.01 3.92
C VAL A 153 1.60 -1.90 3.25
N ARG A 154 1.77 -2.52 2.08
CA ARG A 154 2.99 -2.45 1.27
C ARG A 154 2.67 -1.91 -0.12
N ILE A 155 3.44 -0.91 -0.55
CA ILE A 155 3.42 -0.42 -1.94
C ILE A 155 4.63 -0.97 -2.65
N VAL A 156 4.41 -1.69 -3.74
CA VAL A 156 5.42 -2.48 -4.42
C VAL A 156 5.55 -2.02 -5.86
N TYR A 157 6.78 -1.79 -6.31
CA TYR A 157 7.11 -1.67 -7.72
C TYR A 157 7.36 -3.07 -8.31
N VAL A 158 6.67 -3.39 -9.40
CA VAL A 158 6.66 -4.69 -10.06
C VAL A 158 7.36 -4.54 -11.41
N ASP A 159 8.59 -5.02 -11.47
CA ASP A 159 9.34 -5.11 -12.71
C ASP A 159 9.19 -6.53 -13.28
N PRO A 160 8.67 -6.70 -14.52
CA PRO A 160 8.49 -8.03 -15.10
C PRO A 160 9.82 -8.76 -15.34
N ASP A 161 10.93 -8.03 -15.49
CA ASP A 161 12.26 -8.60 -15.79
C ASP A 161 13.11 -8.75 -14.52
N ARG A 162 12.96 -7.85 -13.56
CA ARG A 162 13.82 -7.75 -12.36
C ARG A 162 13.15 -8.18 -11.05
N GLY A 163 11.86 -8.49 -11.09
CA GLY A 163 11.08 -8.85 -9.91
C GLY A 163 10.48 -7.64 -9.20
N SER A 164 10.02 -7.86 -7.97
CA SER A 164 9.30 -6.85 -7.18
C SER A 164 10.22 -6.16 -6.17
N ARG A 165 10.08 -4.84 -6.02
CA ARG A 165 10.75 -4.01 -5.02
C ARG A 165 9.72 -3.31 -4.15
N VAL A 166 9.82 -3.41 -2.83
CA VAL A 166 8.99 -2.64 -1.92
C VAL A 166 9.44 -1.17 -1.94
N LEU A 167 8.52 -0.26 -2.22
CA LEU A 167 8.73 1.19 -2.19
C LEU A 167 8.42 1.77 -0.81
N SER A 168 7.37 1.27 -0.16
CA SER A 168 6.95 1.73 1.16
C SER A 168 6.25 0.61 1.93
N THR A 169 6.40 0.62 3.25
CA THR A 169 5.69 -0.26 4.19
C THR A 169 5.16 0.58 5.34
N LEU A 170 3.89 0.39 5.66
CA LEU A 170 3.24 1.00 6.81
C LEU A 170 2.53 -0.10 7.61
N ARG A 171 2.88 -0.23 8.88
CA ARG A 171 2.28 -1.20 9.79
C ARG A 171 1.61 -0.49 10.96
N ARG A 172 0.39 -0.89 11.30
CA ARG A 172 -0.34 -0.43 12.49
C ARG A 172 -0.95 -1.62 13.22
N VAL A 173 -1.06 -1.52 14.54
CA VAL A 173 -1.77 -2.51 15.38
C VAL A 173 -3.02 -1.84 15.91
N VAL A 174 -4.16 -2.50 15.73
CA VAL A 174 -5.46 -2.08 16.24
C VAL A 174 -5.91 -3.05 17.32
N ALA A 175 -6.68 -2.55 18.28
CA ALA A 175 -7.25 -3.34 19.36
C ALA A 175 -8.77 -3.30 19.32
N TYR A 176 -9.42 -4.42 19.61
CA TYR A 176 -10.84 -4.49 19.83
C TYR A 176 -11.20 -3.80 21.15
N VAL A 177 -12.20 -2.92 21.11
CA VAL A 177 -12.76 -2.26 22.29
C VAL A 177 -14.25 -2.58 22.34
N PRO A 178 -14.72 -3.39 23.32
CA PRO A 178 -16.13 -3.68 23.48
C PRO A 178 -16.95 -2.41 23.74
N ALA A 179 -18.15 -2.33 23.18
CA ALA A 179 -19.11 -1.29 23.56
C ALA A 179 -19.54 -1.50 25.02
N MET A 180 -19.40 -0.47 25.86
CA MET A 180 -19.86 -0.47 27.26
C MET A 180 -21.38 -0.35 27.38
#